data_AF-A0A535URU9-F1
#
_entry.id   AF-A0A535URU9-F1
#
_cell.length_a   1.000
_cell.length_b   1.000
_cell.length_c   1.000
_cell.angle_alpha   90.00
_cell.angle_beta   90.00
_cell.angle_gamma   90.00
#
_symmetry.space_group_name_H-M   'P 1'
#
loop_
_entity.id
_entity.type
_entity.pdbx_description
1 polymer ?
#
loop_
_entity_poly.entity_id
_entity_poly.type
_entity_poly.pdbx_seq_one_letter_code
_entity_poly.pdbx_strand_id
1 'polypeptide(L)'
;MFSNSSIRCAQVRACIMLAGGSLETSLVKLPARRRIGAVAYATFARGNDLGNGLVVYPVWAVSAALLTFLATIVAYVGHQSLALLLPLSLASLTSIGHFLATSQAAPVMLSLKNTPDDEAVLTAKLDRFERWQAVRATLQVLTFFVLMWALIATH
;
A
#
# COMPACT_ATOMS: atom_id res chain seq x y z
N MET A 1 20.30 -9.32 -18.66
CA MET A 1 19.06 -10.09 -18.85
C MET A 1 18.64 -10.59 -17.47
N PHE A 2 17.64 -9.97 -16.82
CA PHE A 2 17.18 -10.43 -15.51
C PHE A 2 16.39 -11.73 -15.69
N SER A 3 16.70 -12.77 -14.91
CA SER A 3 15.92 -14.01 -14.92
C SER A 3 14.53 -13.78 -14.33
N ASN A 4 13.51 -14.49 -14.84
CA ASN A 4 12.13 -14.44 -14.34
C ASN A 4 12.06 -14.60 -12.82
N SER A 5 12.93 -15.43 -12.23
CA SER A 5 13.01 -15.63 -10.79
C SER A 5 13.49 -14.39 -10.04
N SER A 6 14.44 -13.63 -10.60
CA SER A 6 14.97 -12.42 -9.96
C SER A 6 13.93 -11.31 -9.86
N ILE A 7 13.10 -11.13 -10.90
CA ILE A 7 12.02 -10.14 -10.93
C ILE A 7 10.97 -10.47 -9.86
N ARG A 8 10.55 -11.74 -9.77
CA ARG A 8 9.56 -12.19 -8.77
C ARG A 8 10.06 -12.06 -7.33
N CYS A 9 11.32 -12.39 -7.06
CA CYS A 9 11.89 -12.19 -5.73
C CYS A 9 11.96 -10.70 -5.34
N ALA A 10 12.31 -9.82 -6.28
CA ALA A 10 12.33 -8.38 -6.03
C ALA A 10 10.92 -7.82 -5.78
N GLN A 11 9.95 -8.26 -6.57
CA GLN A 11 8.53 -7.92 -6.41
C GLN A 11 8.01 -8.28 -5.02
N VAL A 12 8.23 -9.53 -4.58
CA VAL A 12 7.78 -10.00 -3.27
C VAL A 12 8.38 -9.17 -2.13
N ARG A 13 9.67 -8.85 -2.20
CA ARG A 13 10.33 -7.99 -1.19
C ARG A 13 9.70 -6.60 -1.15
N ALA A 14 9.46 -5.99 -2.30
CA ALA A 14 8.82 -4.68 -2.37
C ALA A 14 7.39 -4.71 -1.79
N CYS A 15 6.61 -5.74 -2.10
CA CYS A 15 5.26 -5.91 -1.57
C CYS A 15 5.25 -6.18 -0.05
N ILE A 16 6.19 -6.95 0.49
CA ILE A 16 6.33 -7.16 1.93
C ILE A 16 6.57 -5.84 2.66
N MET A 17 7.51 -5.01 2.19
CA MET A 17 7.80 -3.72 2.81
C MET A 17 6.57 -2.81 2.82
N LEU A 18 5.84 -2.77 1.70
CA LEU A 18 4.63 -1.95 1.57
C LEU A 18 3.46 -2.45 2.45
N ALA A 19 3.29 -3.78 2.54
CA ALA A 19 2.30 -4.40 3.43
C ALA A 19 2.63 -4.13 4.90
N GLY A 20 3.90 -4.25 5.28
CA GLY A 20 4.39 -3.92 6.62
C GLY A 20 4.08 -2.48 7.02
N GLY A 21 4.38 -1.50 6.15
CA GLY A 21 4.04 -0.10 6.41
C GLY A 21 2.54 0.16 6.52
N SER A 22 1.74 -0.53 5.70
CA SER A 22 0.26 -0.45 5.77
C SER A 22 -0.28 -1.01 7.09
N LEU A 23 0.27 -2.13 7.56
CA LEU A 23 -0.09 -2.76 8.83
C LEU A 23 0.35 -1.91 10.02
N GLU A 24 1.55 -1.34 9.99
CA GLU A 24 2.03 -0.41 11.02
C GLU A 24 1.09 0.80 11.16
N THR A 25 0.63 1.36 10.04
CA THR A 25 -0.32 2.46 10.07
C THR A 25 -1.66 2.03 10.70
N SER A 26 -2.19 0.88 10.29
CA SER A 26 -3.51 0.40 10.75
C SER A 26 -3.52 -0.10 12.18
N LEU A 27 -2.44 -0.74 12.64
CA LEU A 27 -2.37 -1.42 13.94
C LEU A 27 -1.67 -0.59 15.00
N VAL A 28 -0.82 0.36 14.62
CA VAL A 28 -0.03 1.16 15.56
C VAL A 28 -0.42 2.62 15.50
N LYS A 29 -0.28 3.29 14.35
CA LYS A 29 -0.48 4.74 14.24
C LYS A 29 -1.92 5.17 14.48
N LEU A 30 -2.88 4.54 13.79
CA LEU A 30 -4.30 4.91 13.91
C LEU A 30 -4.87 4.65 15.31
N PRO A 31 -4.57 3.51 15.98
CA PRO A 31 -4.93 3.31 17.38
C PRO A 31 -4.26 4.31 18.33
N ALA A 32 -2.99 4.67 18.10
CA ALA A 32 -2.30 5.68 18.91
C ALA A 32 -2.98 7.05 18.85
N ARG A 33 -3.54 7.43 17.70
CA ARG A 33 -4.34 8.66 17.53
C ARG A 33 -5.45 8.79 18.58
N ARG A 34 -6.11 7.69 18.92
CA ARG A 34 -7.24 7.68 19.89
C ARG A 34 -6.76 7.92 21.32
N ARG A 35 -5.46 7.76 21.59
CA ARG A 35 -4.85 7.97 22.91
C ARG A 35 -4.29 9.39 23.07
N ILE A 36 -3.76 9.97 21.99
CA ILE A 36 -3.09 11.27 22.02
C ILE A 36 -3.97 12.45 21.55
N GLY A 37 -5.12 12.17 20.93
CA GLY A 37 -6.01 13.18 20.35
C GLY A 37 -5.74 13.48 18.88
N ALA A 38 -6.72 14.08 18.21
CA ALA A 38 -6.68 14.34 16.77
C ALA A 38 -5.71 15.46 16.42
N VAL A 39 -5.63 16.55 17.21
CA VAL A 39 -4.66 17.64 17.00
C VAL A 39 -3.21 17.16 17.12
N ALA A 40 -2.89 16.38 18.16
CA ALA A 40 -1.55 15.83 18.34
C ALA A 40 -1.17 14.88 17.19
N TYR A 41 -2.10 14.00 16.80
CA TYR A 41 -1.86 13.12 15.65
C TYR A 41 -1.73 13.87 14.33
N ALA A 42 -2.53 14.91 14.09
CA ALA A 42 -2.43 15.73 12.89
C ALA A 42 -1.07 16.44 12.80
N THR A 43 -0.56 16.93 13.94
CA THR A 43 0.79 17.50 14.02
C THR A 43 1.86 16.47 13.67
N PHE A 44 1.77 15.26 14.23
CA PHE A 44 2.64 14.14 13.86
C PHE A 44 2.53 13.81 12.36
N ALA A 45 1.33 13.69 11.82
CA ALA A 45 1.09 13.33 10.42
C ALA A 45 1.59 14.41 9.43
N ARG A 46 1.49 15.70 9.79
CA ARG A 46 2.09 16.79 9.01
C ARG A 46 3.62 16.66 8.95
N GLY A 47 4.26 16.28 10.05
CA GLY A 47 5.72 16.07 10.08
C GLY A 47 6.17 14.76 9.41
N ASN A 48 5.42 13.68 9.61
CA ASN A 48 5.73 12.34 9.11
C ASN A 48 5.26 12.14 7.66
N ASP A 49 3.94 12.14 7.45
CA ASP A 49 3.30 11.79 6.18
C ASP A 49 3.41 12.92 5.14
N LEU A 50 3.34 14.18 5.55
CA LEU A 50 3.48 15.33 4.65
C LEU A 50 4.90 15.91 4.58
N GLY A 51 5.78 15.46 5.47
CA GLY A 51 7.22 15.66 5.37
C GLY A 51 7.85 14.62 4.46
N ASN A 52 8.71 13.77 5.01
CA ASN A 52 9.43 12.74 4.23
C ASN A 52 8.49 11.71 3.58
N GLY A 53 7.34 11.42 4.20
CA GLY A 53 6.34 10.49 3.70
C GLY A 53 5.78 10.89 2.33
N LEU A 54 5.80 12.18 1.99
CA LEU A 54 5.31 12.70 0.71
C LEU A 54 6.10 12.15 -0.49
N VAL A 55 7.36 11.78 -0.28
CA VAL A 55 8.23 11.20 -1.30
C VAL A 55 8.42 9.70 -1.08
N VAL A 56 8.70 9.28 0.15
CA VAL A 56 9.04 7.88 0.45
C VAL A 56 7.88 6.94 0.15
N TYR A 57 6.65 7.28 0.58
CA TYR A 57 5.52 6.36 0.43
C TYR A 57 5.08 6.18 -1.03
N PRO A 58 4.97 7.24 -1.88
CA PRO A 58 4.68 7.05 -3.30
C PRO A 58 5.77 6.25 -4.03
N VAL A 59 7.05 6.48 -3.74
CA VAL A 59 8.15 5.72 -4.36
C VAL A 59 8.03 4.24 -4.03
N TRP A 60 7.77 3.88 -2.78
CA TRP A 60 7.54 2.48 -2.38
C TRP A 60 6.32 1.88 -3.06
N ALA A 61 5.19 2.59 -3.05
CA ALA A 61 3.94 2.13 -3.65
C ALA A 61 4.07 1.89 -5.17
N VAL A 62 4.64 2.86 -5.90
CA VAL A 62 4.83 2.77 -7.35
C VAL A 62 5.83 1.69 -7.70
N SER A 63 6.94 1.58 -6.97
CA SER A 63 7.95 0.53 -7.23
C SER A 63 7.36 -0.87 -7.08
N ALA A 64 6.57 -1.11 -6.02
CA ALA A 64 5.92 -2.40 -5.81
C ALA A 64 4.90 -2.73 -6.92
N ALA A 65 4.12 -1.74 -7.37
CA ALA A 65 3.15 -1.92 -8.45
C ALA A 65 3.82 -2.18 -9.81
N LEU A 66 4.86 -1.41 -10.14
CA LEU A 66 5.61 -1.60 -11.39
C LEU A 66 6.24 -2.98 -11.47
N LEU A 67 6.87 -3.44 -10.38
CA LEU A 67 7.40 -4.81 -10.30
C LEU A 67 6.31 -5.86 -10.43
N THR A 68 5.11 -5.59 -9.88
CA THR A 68 3.97 -6.50 -9.98
C THR A 68 3.45 -6.62 -11.40
N PHE A 69 3.24 -5.49 -12.08
CA PHE A 69 2.80 -5.51 -13.47
C PHE A 69 3.87 -6.10 -14.40
N LEU A 70 5.15 -5.77 -14.19
CA LEU A 70 6.23 -6.32 -14.98
C LEU A 70 6.30 -7.84 -14.85
N ALA A 71 6.19 -8.39 -13.64
CA ALA A 71 6.19 -9.84 -13.44
C ALA A 71 5.01 -10.52 -14.16
N THR A 72 3.81 -9.93 -14.10
CA THR A 72 2.63 -10.43 -14.83
C THR A 72 2.82 -10.39 -16.33
N ILE A 73 3.31 -9.27 -16.88
CA ILE A 73 3.55 -9.10 -18.32
C ILE A 73 4.58 -10.11 -18.81
N VAL A 74 5.70 -10.26 -18.09
CA VAL A 74 6.76 -11.21 -18.43
C VAL A 74 6.26 -12.65 -18.37
N ALA A 75 5.44 -13.00 -17.37
CA ALA A 75 4.83 -14.32 -17.30
C ALA A 75 3.85 -14.57 -18.46
N TYR A 76 3.07 -13.55 -18.86
CA TYR A 76 2.11 -13.63 -19.96
C TYR A 76 2.81 -13.80 -21.32
N VAL A 77 3.79 -12.95 -21.63
CA VAL A 77 4.59 -13.02 -22.86
C VAL A 77 5.43 -14.31 -22.91
N GLY A 78 5.89 -14.78 -21.75
CA GLY A 78 6.63 -16.03 -21.61
C GLY A 78 5.75 -17.28 -21.62
N HIS A 79 4.44 -17.15 -21.93
CA HIS A 79 3.46 -18.25 -21.97
C HIS A 79 3.55 -19.20 -20.76
N GLN A 80 3.73 -18.62 -19.57
CA GLN A 80 3.84 -19.40 -18.35
C GLN A 80 2.52 -20.11 -18.02
N SER A 81 2.59 -21.15 -17.21
CA SER A 81 1.42 -21.94 -16.83
C SER A 81 0.35 -21.09 -16.13
N LEU A 82 -0.91 -21.53 -16.24
CA LEU A 82 -2.03 -20.86 -15.58
C LEU A 82 -1.86 -20.80 -14.05
N ALA A 83 -1.18 -21.78 -13.47
CA ALA A 83 -0.83 -21.83 -12.04
C ALA A 83 0.00 -20.61 -11.58
N LEU A 84 0.80 -20.02 -12.48
CA LEU A 84 1.56 -18.79 -12.20
C LEU A 84 0.82 -17.54 -12.69
N LEU A 85 0.17 -17.59 -13.85
CA LEU A 85 -0.53 -16.43 -14.41
C LEU A 85 -1.71 -15.98 -13.56
N LEU A 86 -2.45 -16.91 -12.97
CA LEU A 86 -3.62 -16.60 -12.15
C LEU A 86 -3.25 -15.76 -10.92
N PRO A 87 -2.33 -16.18 -10.03
CA PRO A 87 -1.97 -15.36 -8.87
C PRO A 87 -1.32 -14.03 -9.28
N LEU A 88 -0.48 -13.99 -10.32
CA LEU A 88 0.10 -12.72 -10.78
C LEU A 88 -0.97 -11.73 -11.30
N SER A 89 -1.99 -12.23 -11.99
CA SER A 89 -3.12 -11.42 -12.45
C SER A 89 -3.96 -10.91 -11.26
N LEU A 90 -4.22 -11.76 -10.27
CA LEU A 90 -4.91 -11.36 -9.03
C LEU A 90 -4.12 -10.33 -8.22
N ALA A 91 -2.80 -10.48 -8.13
CA ALA A 91 -1.91 -9.51 -7.49
C ALA A 91 -1.95 -8.16 -8.23
N SER A 92 -2.01 -8.19 -9.56
CA SER A 92 -2.12 -6.98 -10.37
C SER A 92 -3.47 -6.29 -10.15
N LEU A 93 -4.57 -7.04 -10.09
CA LEU A 93 -5.91 -6.52 -9.84
C LEU A 93 -6.02 -5.90 -8.44
N THR A 94 -5.53 -6.58 -7.41
CA THR A 94 -5.51 -6.07 -6.04
C THR A 94 -4.61 -4.85 -5.88
N SER A 95 -3.47 -4.80 -6.59
CA SER A 95 -2.62 -3.60 -6.68
C SER A 95 -3.37 -2.42 -7.32
N ILE A 96 -4.11 -2.63 -8.42
CA ILE A 96 -4.97 -1.57 -9.01
C ILE A 96 -5.99 -1.08 -7.98
N GLY A 97 -6.68 -2.00 -7.30
CA GLY A 97 -7.61 -1.66 -6.23
C GLY A 97 -6.96 -0.84 -5.11
N HIS A 98 -5.73 -1.18 -4.70
CA HIS A 98 -4.98 -0.43 -3.69
C HIS A 98 -4.71 1.02 -4.15
N PHE A 99 -4.36 1.23 -5.42
CA PHE A 99 -4.17 2.57 -5.98
C PHE A 99 -5.48 3.38 -6.05
N LEU A 100 -6.59 2.73 -6.40
CA LEU A 100 -7.92 3.36 -6.37
C LEU A 100 -8.32 3.76 -4.95
N ALA A 101 -8.07 2.92 -3.95
CA ALA A 101 -8.31 3.28 -2.56
C ALA A 101 -7.34 4.39 -2.08
N THR A 102 -6.11 4.40 -2.58
CA THR A 102 -5.12 5.45 -2.30
C THR A 102 -5.52 6.79 -2.93
N SER A 103 -6.13 6.82 -4.11
CA SER A 103 -6.63 8.07 -4.72
C SER A 103 -7.74 8.72 -3.88
N GLN A 104 -8.40 7.96 -3.00
CA GLN A 104 -9.38 8.47 -2.04
C GLN A 104 -8.75 8.81 -0.68
N ALA A 105 -7.79 8.02 -0.21
CA ALA A 105 -7.11 8.26 1.07
C ALA A 105 -6.14 9.45 1.01
N ALA A 106 -5.35 9.55 -0.06
CA ALA A 106 -4.27 10.52 -0.17
C ALA A 106 -4.78 11.98 -0.10
N PRO A 107 -5.86 12.38 -0.82
CA PRO A 107 -6.38 13.74 -0.68
C PRO A 107 -6.81 14.09 0.74
N VAL A 108 -7.34 13.11 1.50
CA VAL A 108 -7.73 13.32 2.90
C VAL A 108 -6.50 13.64 3.75
N MET A 109 -5.43 12.84 3.63
CA MET A 109 -4.16 13.06 4.35
C MET A 109 -3.51 14.38 3.93
N LEU A 110 -3.42 14.65 2.62
CA LEU A 110 -2.84 15.89 2.08
C LEU A 110 -3.60 17.14 2.57
N SER A 111 -4.92 17.03 2.77
CA SER A 111 -5.72 18.15 3.27
C SER A 111 -5.37 18.56 4.70
N LEU A 112 -4.72 17.69 5.50
CA LEU A 112 -4.29 18.02 6.86
C LEU A 112 -3.24 19.14 6.87
N LYS A 113 -2.52 19.36 5.77
CA LYS A 113 -1.54 20.45 5.64
C LYS A 113 -2.13 21.81 6.01
N ASN A 114 -3.35 22.07 5.54
CA ASN A 114 -4.01 23.36 5.62
C ASN A 114 -5.22 23.35 6.55
N THR A 115 -5.49 22.23 7.23
CA THR A 115 -6.61 22.14 8.18
C THR A 115 -6.19 22.77 9.50
N PRO A 116 -6.93 23.73 10.06
CA PRO A 116 -6.67 24.29 11.38
C PRO A 116 -6.71 23.22 12.48
N ASP A 117 -6.13 23.52 13.64
CA ASP A 117 -6.13 22.63 14.81
C ASP A 117 -7.48 22.66 15.55
N ASP A 118 -8.53 22.31 14.81
CA ASP A 118 -9.87 22.05 15.31
C ASP A 118 -10.07 20.54 15.46
N GLU A 119 -10.28 20.09 16.69
CA GLU A 119 -10.37 18.68 17.04
C GLU A 119 -11.51 17.96 16.31
N ALA A 120 -12.67 18.60 16.13
CA ALA A 120 -13.82 17.99 15.47
C ALA A 120 -13.59 17.82 13.97
N VAL A 121 -13.04 18.86 13.33
CA VAL A 121 -12.71 18.84 11.90
C VAL A 121 -11.61 17.81 11.60
N LEU A 122 -10.57 17.78 12.43
CA LEU A 122 -9.46 16.82 12.29
C LEU A 122 -9.94 15.39 12.52
N THR A 123 -10.76 15.14 13.55
CA THR A 123 -11.31 13.82 13.83
C THR A 123 -12.10 13.29 12.64
N ALA A 124 -13.01 14.09 12.06
CA ALA A 124 -13.81 13.68 10.91
C ALA A 124 -12.96 13.33 9.68
N LYS A 125 -11.90 14.09 9.42
CA LYS A 125 -10.94 13.79 8.33
C LYS A 125 -10.16 12.51 8.61
N LEU A 126 -9.65 12.33 9.83
CA LEU A 126 -8.87 11.17 10.22
C LEU A 126 -9.73 9.88 10.23
N ASP A 127 -11.00 9.96 10.63
CA ASP A 127 -11.97 8.85 10.50
C ASP A 127 -12.19 8.46 9.04
N ARG A 128 -12.31 9.45 8.15
CA ARG A 128 -12.43 9.19 6.71
C ARG A 128 -11.17 8.54 6.16
N PHE A 129 -10.00 9.00 6.59
CA PHE A 129 -8.73 8.39 6.21
C PHE A 129 -8.63 6.95 6.72
N GLU A 130 -8.99 6.67 7.97
CA GLU A 130 -8.98 5.33 8.57
C GLU A 130 -9.83 4.34 7.77
N ARG A 131 -11.03 4.74 7.33
CA ARG A 131 -11.88 3.88 6.47
C ARG A 131 -11.18 3.49 5.18
N TRP A 132 -10.58 4.45 4.48
CA TRP A 132 -9.84 4.15 3.25
C TRP A 132 -8.55 3.39 3.52
N GLN A 133 -7.88 3.67 4.63
CA GLN A 133 -6.68 2.95 5.05
C GLN A 133 -6.97 1.48 5.33
N ALA A 134 -8.12 1.14 5.92
CA ALA A 134 -8.54 -0.24 6.10
C ALA A 134 -8.68 -0.97 4.76
N VAL A 135 -9.31 -0.34 3.76
CA VAL A 135 -9.42 -0.91 2.41
C VAL A 135 -8.04 -1.09 1.78
N ARG A 136 -7.18 -0.07 1.84
CA ARG A 136 -5.80 -0.12 1.31
C ARG A 136 -5.00 -1.24 1.96
N ALA A 137 -5.01 -1.33 3.28
CA ALA A 137 -4.27 -2.34 4.03
C ALA A 137 -4.73 -3.75 3.68
N THR A 138 -6.06 -3.99 3.61
CA THR A 138 -6.61 -5.28 3.21
C THR A 138 -6.15 -5.69 1.81
N LEU A 139 -6.28 -4.79 0.83
CA LEU A 139 -5.84 -5.07 -0.54
C LEU A 139 -4.34 -5.34 -0.63
N GLN A 140 -3.54 -4.59 0.13
CA GLN A 140 -2.08 -4.75 0.15
C GLN A 140 -1.67 -6.09 0.79
N VAL A 141 -2.33 -6.50 1.87
CA VAL A 141 -2.11 -7.79 2.53
C VAL A 141 -2.56 -8.95 1.64
N LEU A 142 -3.70 -8.82 0.96
CA LEU A 142 -4.13 -9.80 -0.05
C LEU A 142 -3.11 -9.92 -1.19
N THR A 143 -2.61 -8.80 -1.70
CA THR A 143 -1.55 -8.78 -2.73
C THR A 143 -0.35 -9.59 -2.25
N PHE A 144 0.11 -9.38 -1.01
CA PHE A 144 1.20 -10.14 -0.42
C PHE A 144 0.94 -11.66 -0.40
N PHE A 145 -0.22 -12.11 0.11
CA PHE A 145 -0.55 -13.54 0.15
C PHE A 145 -0.67 -14.17 -1.24
N VAL A 146 -1.24 -13.44 -2.20
CA VAL A 146 -1.33 -13.90 -3.59
C VAL A 146 0.05 -14.03 -4.22
N LEU A 147 0.99 -13.12 -3.92
CA LEU A 147 2.37 -13.24 -4.40
C LEU A 147 3.15 -14.36 -3.71
N MET A 148 2.87 -14.65 -2.45
CA MET A 148 3.37 -15.85 -1.78
C MET A 148 2.89 -17.12 -2.48
N TRP A 149 1.60 -17.16 -2.85
CA TRP A 149 1.07 -18.27 -3.63
C TRP A 149 1.78 -18.41 -4.99
N ALA A 150 1.99 -17.31 -5.71
CA ALA A 150 2.73 -17.33 -6.99
C ALA A 150 4.15 -17.90 -6.84
N LEU A 151 4.84 -17.64 -5.72
CA LEU A 151 6.16 -18.22 -5.47
C LEU A 151 6.08 -19.72 -5.20
N ILE A 152 5.17 -20.15 -4.33
CA ILE A 152 5.03 -21.56 -3.93
C ILE A 152 4.62 -22.42 -5.13
N ALA A 153 3.70 -21.94 -5.98
CA ALA A 153 3.22 -22.69 -7.15
C ALA A 153 4.27 -22.87 -8.26
N THR A 154 5.45 -22.27 -8.13
CA THR A 154 6.56 -22.37 -9.09
C THR A 154 7.74 -23.23 -8.62
N HIS A 155 7.62 -23.82 -7.44
CA HIS A 155 8.52 -24.85 -6.90
C HIS A 155 7.86 -26.23 -6.99
#